data_AF-A0A7W9W969-F1
#
_entry.id   AF-A0A7W9W969-F1
#
_cell.length_a   1.000
_cell.length_b   1.000
_cell.length_c   1.000
_cell.angle_alpha   90.00
_cell.angle_beta   90.00
_cell.angle_gamma   90.00
#
_symmetry.space_group_name_H-M   'P 1'
#
loop_
_entity.id
_entity.type
_entity.pdbx_description
1 polymer ?
#
loop_
_entity_poly.entity_id
_entity_poly.type
_entity_poly.pdbx_seq_one_letter_code
_entity_poly.pdbx_strand_id
1 'polypeptide(L)'
;MRHFLVGRVVGIATTLFFLGVGPAQAQLISGSTSRWNPILYGTNGVADPANDQQTGQRESDIVGTTAIPSAYMAFDPATAGSLTDGTLYFRLRLAEDSQSAGYSGFIWVGIDANSDGAIDLFAGVDRQGNNSQTVLRNPGTGANTSPNTTSIDTANLATSPYQHTASNYDWAAVGAANYTGSNLDVDAGGQTDFFMSFSVPFQDIVTNLNTTGTGRPTPLSINQNTNLRFVIATSQQGNSINQDINGGNVPINSASTYTSLGVISDTTTLTAQITVPEAGSLAFVLWGGGLGLLAYRRRT
;
A
#
# COMPACT_ATOMS: atom_id res chain seq x y z
N MET A 1 51.74 -3.89 -65.12
CA MET A 1 51.65 -4.14 -63.67
C MET A 1 50.98 -2.95 -63.02
N ARG A 2 49.69 -3.02 -62.69
CA ARG A 2 48.96 -1.96 -61.99
C ARG A 2 48.44 -2.55 -60.67
N HIS A 3 48.88 -1.99 -59.55
CA HIS A 3 48.52 -2.38 -58.21
C HIS A 3 47.07 -1.98 -57.88
N PHE A 4 46.28 -2.95 -57.41
CA PHE A 4 44.99 -2.71 -56.76
C PHE A 4 45.23 -2.43 -55.27
N LEU A 5 44.81 -1.26 -54.78
CA LEU A 5 44.77 -0.94 -53.35
C LEU A 5 43.40 -1.32 -52.79
N VAL A 6 43.39 -2.26 -51.85
CA VAL A 6 42.19 -2.73 -51.12
C VAL A 6 41.88 -1.74 -50.00
N GLY A 7 40.75 -1.04 -50.09
CA GLY A 7 40.22 -0.20 -49.01
C GLY A 7 39.61 -1.06 -47.91
N ARG A 8 40.17 -1.00 -46.70
CA ARG A 8 39.59 -1.62 -45.49
C ARG A 8 38.53 -0.68 -44.91
N VAL A 9 37.28 -1.15 -44.83
CA VAL A 9 36.21 -0.50 -44.08
C VAL A 9 36.32 -0.96 -42.62
N VAL A 10 36.57 -0.02 -41.71
CA VAL A 10 36.51 -0.25 -40.26
C VAL A 10 35.09 0.06 -39.80
N GLY A 11 34.32 -0.97 -39.44
CA GLY A 11 33.01 -0.82 -38.84
C GLY A 11 33.13 -0.54 -37.34
N ILE A 12 32.70 0.64 -36.90
CA ILE A 12 32.56 0.97 -35.48
C ILE A 12 31.20 0.42 -35.03
N ALA A 13 31.21 -0.61 -34.18
CA ALA A 13 30.02 -1.13 -33.52
C ALA A 13 29.70 -0.24 -32.31
N THR A 14 28.66 0.57 -32.41
CA THR A 14 28.15 1.37 -31.28
C THR A 14 27.21 0.50 -30.46
N THR A 15 27.65 0.07 -29.28
CA THR A 15 26.81 -0.63 -28.31
C THR A 15 25.82 0.36 -27.69
N LEU A 16 24.55 0.23 -28.02
CA LEU A 16 23.47 1.04 -27.48
C LEU A 16 23.12 0.52 -26.07
N PHE A 17 23.55 1.25 -25.03
CA PHE A 17 23.09 1.00 -23.66
C PHE A 17 21.67 1.55 -23.49
N PHE A 18 20.68 0.65 -23.45
CA PHE A 18 19.36 1.00 -22.95
C PHE A 18 19.45 1.18 -21.42
N LEU A 19 19.37 2.42 -20.95
CA LEU A 19 19.05 2.71 -19.55
C LEU A 19 17.57 2.36 -19.36
N GLY A 20 17.31 1.18 -18.79
CA GLY A 20 15.95 0.76 -18.43
C GLY A 20 15.39 1.72 -17.38
N VAL A 21 14.39 2.52 -17.75
CA VAL A 21 13.56 3.24 -16.80
C VAL A 21 12.75 2.17 -16.06
N GLY A 22 12.99 1.98 -14.76
CA GLY A 22 12.20 1.06 -13.96
C GLY A 22 10.71 1.43 -13.99
N PRO A 23 9.79 0.47 -13.85
CA PRO A 23 8.36 0.76 -13.85
C PRO A 23 8.01 1.72 -12.70
N ALA A 24 7.21 2.75 -12.99
CA ALA A 24 6.83 3.83 -12.08
C ALA A 24 6.18 3.38 -10.76
N GLN A 25 5.71 2.12 -10.70
CA GLN A 25 5.05 1.53 -9.53
C GLN A 25 5.96 1.37 -8.31
N ALA A 26 7.26 1.10 -8.52
CA ALA A 26 8.22 0.99 -7.40
C ALA A 26 8.43 2.33 -6.67
N GLN A 27 8.09 3.48 -7.30
CA GLN A 27 8.32 4.80 -6.73
C GLN A 27 7.24 5.21 -5.71
N LEU A 28 6.07 4.56 -5.68
CA LEU A 28 5.02 4.93 -4.73
C LEU A 28 5.22 4.23 -3.38
N ILE A 29 5.46 2.91 -3.38
CA ILE A 29 5.61 2.06 -2.18
C ILE A 29 6.58 2.67 -1.15
N SER A 30 7.76 3.12 -1.58
CA SER A 30 8.78 3.73 -0.69
C SER A 30 8.80 5.27 -0.76
N GLY A 31 7.85 5.89 -1.46
CA GLY A 31 7.84 7.32 -1.76
C GLY A 31 7.39 8.20 -0.58
N SER A 32 7.49 9.52 -0.75
CA SER A 32 7.04 10.49 0.27
C SER A 32 5.53 10.45 0.51
N THR A 33 5.10 10.66 1.77
CA THR A 33 3.68 10.82 2.17
C THR A 33 2.92 11.90 1.40
N SER A 34 3.60 12.84 0.72
CA SER A 34 2.94 13.84 -0.15
C SER A 34 2.19 13.23 -1.34
N ARG A 35 2.46 11.98 -1.69
CA ARG A 35 1.79 11.22 -2.76
C ARG A 35 0.67 10.31 -2.26
N TRP A 36 0.33 10.42 -0.98
CA TRP A 36 -0.63 9.56 -0.31
C TRP A 36 -1.76 10.39 0.29
N ASN A 37 -2.97 9.84 0.30
CA ASN A 37 -4.09 10.41 1.02
C ASN A 37 -4.13 9.84 2.44
N PRO A 38 -4.29 10.67 3.48
CA PRO A 38 -4.49 10.16 4.81
C PRO A 38 -5.82 9.41 4.92
N ILE A 39 -5.83 8.31 5.67
CA ILE A 39 -7.05 7.62 6.09
C ILE A 39 -7.45 8.23 7.43
N LEU A 40 -8.61 8.88 7.47
CA LEU A 40 -9.09 9.62 8.63
C LEU A 40 -10.23 8.88 9.32
N TYR A 41 -10.35 9.04 10.63
CA TYR A 41 -11.36 8.38 11.46
C TYR A 41 -12.25 9.39 12.18
N GLY A 42 -13.57 9.22 12.01
CA GLY A 42 -14.60 10.01 12.66
C GLY A 42 -14.56 11.52 12.35
N THR A 43 -15.50 12.26 12.93
CA THR A 43 -15.69 13.70 12.69
C THR A 43 -14.57 14.60 13.23
N ASN A 44 -13.56 14.05 13.90
CA ASN A 44 -12.48 14.80 14.55
C ASN A 44 -11.07 14.36 14.11
N GLY A 45 -10.93 13.52 13.08
CA GLY A 45 -9.61 13.06 12.62
C GLY A 45 -8.81 12.39 13.74
N VAL A 46 -9.48 11.50 14.49
CA VAL A 46 -8.86 10.80 15.61
C VAL A 46 -7.78 9.91 15.04
N ALA A 47 -6.53 10.31 15.23
CA ALA A 47 -5.40 9.44 14.97
C ALA A 47 -5.17 8.55 16.19
N ASP A 48 -4.36 7.53 15.99
CA ASP A 48 -4.14 6.52 17.00
C ASP A 48 -3.28 7.01 18.16
N PRO A 49 -3.79 7.02 19.40
CA PRO A 49 -2.99 7.31 20.57
C PRO A 49 -1.90 6.25 20.74
N ALA A 50 -0.66 6.66 20.98
CA ALA A 50 0.38 5.69 21.30
C ALA A 50 0.10 4.92 22.62
N ASN A 51 0.67 3.72 22.73
CA ASN A 51 0.61 2.83 23.89
C ASN A 51 -0.80 2.34 24.25
N ASP A 52 -1.68 2.19 23.28
CA ASP A 52 -3.00 1.58 23.46
C ASP A 52 -3.10 0.15 22.92
N GLN A 53 -2.00 -0.39 22.38
CA GLN A 53 -1.89 -1.81 22.13
C GLN A 53 -2.22 -2.65 23.38
N GLN A 54 -2.89 -3.78 23.17
CA GLN A 54 -3.49 -4.57 24.25
C GLN A 54 -2.59 -5.71 24.77
N THR A 55 -1.51 -6.02 24.07
CA THR A 55 -0.67 -7.21 24.33
C THR A 55 0.51 -6.95 25.26
N GLY A 56 0.79 -5.68 25.57
CA GLY A 56 2.02 -5.23 26.23
C GLY A 56 3.25 -5.19 25.33
N GLN A 57 3.12 -5.52 24.04
CA GLN A 57 4.22 -5.47 23.08
C GLN A 57 4.23 -4.11 22.38
N ARG A 58 5.38 -3.43 22.42
CA ARG A 58 5.57 -2.15 21.72
C ARG A 58 5.54 -2.30 20.20
N GLU A 59 6.04 -3.44 19.71
CA GLU A 59 5.98 -3.75 18.28
C GLU A 59 4.52 -3.87 17.84
N SER A 60 4.17 -3.24 16.72
CA SER A 60 2.81 -3.17 16.17
C SER A 60 1.83 -2.21 16.84
N ASP A 61 2.30 -1.28 17.68
CA ASP A 61 1.53 -0.10 18.10
C ASP A 61 1.42 0.85 16.90
N ILE A 62 0.21 1.08 16.41
CA ILE A 62 -0.06 2.04 15.34
C ILE A 62 -0.04 3.42 15.98
N VAL A 63 0.62 4.39 15.33
CA VAL A 63 0.82 5.69 15.95
C VAL A 63 0.50 6.85 15.04
N GLY A 64 -0.23 7.81 15.59
CA GLY A 64 -0.55 9.06 14.92
C GLY A 64 -0.97 10.16 15.89
N THR A 65 -1.23 11.33 15.34
CA THR A 65 -1.86 12.46 16.03
C THR A 65 -2.86 13.12 15.09
N THR A 66 -3.72 14.00 15.59
CA THR A 66 -4.63 14.77 14.73
C THR A 66 -3.90 15.57 13.63
N ALA A 67 -2.61 15.87 13.80
CA ALA A 67 -1.76 16.52 12.79
C ALA A 67 -0.91 15.53 11.97
N ILE A 68 -0.75 14.29 12.43
CA ILE A 68 0.12 13.27 11.83
C ILE A 68 -0.72 12.00 11.65
N PRO A 69 -1.25 11.74 10.44
CA PRO A 69 -2.01 10.53 10.17
C PRO A 69 -1.20 9.27 10.47
N SER A 70 -1.84 8.29 11.11
CA SER A 70 -1.28 6.96 11.38
C SER A 70 -1.36 6.05 10.15
N ALA A 71 -2.28 6.31 9.23
CA ALA A 71 -2.47 5.51 8.03
C ALA A 71 -2.76 6.36 6.79
N TYR A 72 -2.38 5.80 5.64
CA TYR A 72 -2.50 6.43 4.34
C TYR A 72 -2.89 5.40 3.27
N MET A 73 -3.50 5.90 2.20
CA MET A 73 -3.80 5.14 0.99
C MET A 73 -3.39 5.90 -0.27
N ALA A 74 -3.18 5.16 -1.35
CA ALA A 74 -3.07 5.73 -2.68
C ALA A 74 -3.65 4.76 -3.71
N PHE A 75 -4.11 5.28 -4.85
CA PHE A 75 -4.63 4.49 -5.95
C PHE A 75 -3.96 4.87 -7.27
N ASP A 76 -3.51 3.86 -8.00
CA ASP A 76 -2.88 3.97 -9.32
C ASP A 76 -3.71 3.18 -10.34
N PRO A 77 -4.53 3.84 -11.19
CA PRO A 77 -5.34 3.16 -12.20
C PRO A 77 -4.43 2.53 -13.27
N ALA A 78 -4.72 1.30 -13.69
CA ALA A 78 -3.87 0.61 -14.67
C ALA A 78 -4.27 0.97 -16.12
N THR A 79 -5.57 1.02 -16.40
CA THR A 79 -6.08 1.27 -17.76
C THR A 79 -6.99 2.49 -17.78
N ALA A 80 -6.70 3.45 -18.68
CA ALA A 80 -7.57 4.60 -18.88
C ALA A 80 -9.00 4.17 -19.25
N GLY A 81 -9.98 4.60 -18.45
CA GLY A 81 -11.40 4.28 -18.65
C GLY A 81 -11.87 2.96 -18.01
N SER A 82 -10.96 2.12 -17.50
CA SER A 82 -11.32 0.99 -16.65
C SER A 82 -11.53 1.48 -15.23
N LEU A 83 -12.61 1.02 -14.59
CA LEU A 83 -12.96 1.40 -13.21
C LEU A 83 -12.68 0.27 -12.21
N THR A 84 -12.19 -0.87 -12.66
CA THR A 84 -12.06 -2.11 -11.87
C THR A 84 -10.65 -2.68 -11.90
N ASP A 85 -9.68 -1.95 -12.44
CA ASP A 85 -8.26 -2.32 -12.42
C ASP A 85 -7.42 -1.25 -11.72
N GLY A 86 -6.11 -1.46 -11.68
CA GLY A 86 -5.18 -0.62 -10.94
C GLY A 86 -4.64 -1.28 -9.70
N THR A 87 -3.94 -0.48 -8.91
CA THR A 87 -3.27 -0.93 -7.69
C THR A 87 -3.70 -0.03 -6.54
N LEU A 88 -4.17 -0.65 -5.46
CA LEU A 88 -4.46 0.03 -4.21
C LEU A 88 -3.26 -0.15 -3.28
N TYR A 89 -2.80 0.96 -2.71
CA TYR A 89 -1.65 0.99 -1.81
C TYR A 89 -2.12 1.42 -0.44
N PHE A 90 -1.54 0.80 0.58
CA PHE A 90 -1.73 1.16 1.98
C PHE A 90 -0.38 1.44 2.62
N ARG A 91 -0.36 2.39 3.55
CA ARG A 91 0.80 2.69 4.38
C ARG A 91 0.34 2.93 5.81
N LEU A 92 1.00 2.30 6.76
CA LEU A 92 0.77 2.47 8.19
C LEU A 92 2.05 2.93 8.86
N ARG A 93 1.92 3.82 9.84
CA ARG A 93 2.97 4.25 10.75
C ARG A 93 2.87 3.42 12.03
N LEU A 94 3.97 2.76 12.38
CA LEU A 94 4.08 1.96 13.60
C LEU A 94 5.15 2.56 14.51
N ALA A 95 4.86 2.64 15.80
CA ALA A 95 5.88 2.88 16.82
C ALA A 95 6.83 1.68 16.89
N GLU A 96 8.04 1.99 17.36
CA GLU A 96 9.15 1.10 17.69
C GLU A 96 9.07 -0.35 17.16
N ASP A 97 10.04 -0.73 16.33
CA ASP A 97 10.36 -2.14 16.10
C ASP A 97 11.27 -2.65 17.23
N SER A 98 10.83 -3.68 17.96
CA SER A 98 11.64 -4.29 19.02
C SER A 98 12.85 -5.07 18.46
N GLN A 99 12.90 -5.33 17.15
CA GLN A 99 13.98 -6.06 16.50
C GLN A 99 14.47 -5.40 15.22
N SER A 100 15.78 -5.15 15.12
CA SER A 100 16.42 -4.56 13.94
C SER A 100 16.31 -5.37 12.62
N ALA A 101 15.58 -6.50 12.62
CA ALA A 101 15.42 -7.42 11.49
C ALA A 101 14.09 -7.24 10.72
N GLY A 102 13.22 -6.34 11.18
CA GLY A 102 11.98 -5.94 10.52
C GLY A 102 10.72 -6.53 11.17
N TYR A 103 9.58 -5.93 10.82
CA TYR A 103 8.26 -6.25 11.39
C TYR A 103 7.94 -7.75 11.46
N SER A 104 7.47 -8.19 12.64
CA SER A 104 6.91 -9.51 12.89
C SER A 104 5.47 -9.44 13.42
N GLY A 105 4.52 -9.89 12.60
CA GLY A 105 3.11 -9.89 12.96
C GLY A 105 2.19 -9.87 11.76
N PHE A 106 0.93 -9.48 12.01
CA PHE A 106 -0.04 -9.18 10.97
C PHE A 106 -0.45 -7.72 11.02
N ILE A 107 -0.53 -7.13 9.83
CA ILE A 107 -1.29 -5.90 9.61
C ILE A 107 -2.54 -6.25 8.83
N TRP A 108 -3.67 -5.69 9.23
CA TRP A 108 -4.95 -5.84 8.55
C TRP A 108 -5.53 -4.48 8.17
N VAL A 109 -6.03 -4.43 6.94
CA VAL A 109 -6.98 -3.43 6.45
C VAL A 109 -8.27 -4.18 6.16
N GLY A 110 -9.21 -4.08 7.10
CA GLY A 110 -10.60 -4.51 6.90
C GLY A 110 -11.32 -3.50 6.03
N ILE A 111 -11.90 -3.97 4.93
CA ILE A 111 -12.61 -3.17 3.93
C ILE A 111 -14.10 -3.37 4.14
N ASP A 112 -14.81 -2.28 4.41
CA ASP A 112 -16.27 -2.21 4.36
C ASP A 112 -16.65 -1.54 3.04
N ALA A 113 -17.26 -2.32 2.16
CA ALA A 113 -17.52 -1.98 0.77
C ALA A 113 -18.99 -1.67 0.48
N ASN A 114 -19.88 -1.97 1.43
CA ASN A 114 -21.32 -1.72 1.31
C ASN A 114 -21.85 -0.68 2.33
N SER A 115 -20.97 -0.17 3.19
CA SER A 115 -21.26 0.80 4.25
C SER A 115 -22.22 0.30 5.34
N ASP A 116 -22.29 -1.00 5.61
CA ASP A 116 -23.09 -1.58 6.70
C ASP A 116 -22.35 -1.61 8.05
N GLY A 117 -21.05 -1.35 8.05
CA GLY A 117 -20.19 -1.32 9.24
C GLY A 117 -19.62 -2.68 9.63
N ALA A 118 -19.86 -3.72 8.84
CA ALA A 118 -19.16 -4.98 8.87
C ALA A 118 -17.97 -4.97 7.89
N ILE A 119 -16.92 -5.72 8.21
CA ILE A 119 -15.80 -5.91 7.29
C ILE A 119 -16.20 -6.96 6.24
N ASP A 120 -16.13 -6.59 4.96
CA ASP A 120 -16.45 -7.42 3.81
C ASP A 120 -15.24 -8.19 3.25
N LEU A 121 -14.02 -7.66 3.43
CA LEU A 121 -12.78 -8.26 2.97
C LEU A 121 -11.61 -7.79 3.83
N PHE A 122 -10.62 -8.65 4.05
CA PHE A 122 -9.37 -8.28 4.69
C PHE A 122 -8.23 -8.26 3.66
N ALA A 123 -7.54 -7.14 3.54
CA ALA A 123 -6.22 -7.08 2.95
C ALA A 123 -5.18 -7.00 4.07
N GLY A 124 -4.13 -7.81 4.02
CA GLY A 124 -3.16 -7.80 5.11
C GLY A 124 -1.76 -8.20 4.72
N VAL A 125 -0.83 -7.88 5.60
CA VAL A 125 0.57 -8.27 5.51
C VAL A 125 0.80 -9.36 6.56
N ASP A 126 1.32 -10.51 6.12
CA ASP A 126 1.70 -11.64 6.97
C ASP A 126 3.22 -11.75 7.02
N ARG A 127 3.76 -11.34 8.18
CA ARG A 127 5.19 -11.40 8.53
C ARG A 127 5.44 -12.29 9.73
N GLN A 128 4.50 -13.17 10.06
CA GLN A 128 4.68 -14.08 11.18
C GLN A 128 5.64 -15.22 10.80
N GLY A 129 6.62 -15.48 11.66
CA GLY A 129 7.63 -16.51 11.43
C GLY A 129 8.47 -16.22 10.18
N ASN A 130 8.45 -17.13 9.20
CA ASN A 130 9.18 -16.97 7.94
C ASN A 130 8.31 -16.45 6.79
N ASN A 131 7.05 -16.10 7.05
CA ASN A 131 6.16 -15.57 6.02
C ASN A 131 6.62 -14.16 5.61
N SER A 132 6.45 -13.87 4.32
CA SER A 132 6.72 -12.54 3.77
C SER A 132 5.81 -12.28 2.58
N GLN A 133 4.53 -12.06 2.88
CA GLN A 133 3.48 -12.01 1.87
C GLN A 133 2.34 -11.05 2.23
N THR A 134 1.76 -10.47 1.19
CA THR A 134 0.47 -9.78 1.26
C THR A 134 -0.63 -10.78 0.94
N VAL A 135 -1.73 -10.76 1.71
CA VAL A 135 -2.85 -11.69 1.60
C VAL A 135 -4.18 -10.95 1.46
N LEU A 136 -5.08 -11.54 0.68
CA LEU A 136 -6.51 -11.21 0.71
C LEU A 136 -7.27 -12.35 1.38
N ARG A 137 -8.11 -12.03 2.37
CA ARG A 137 -8.91 -13.01 3.11
C ARG A 137 -10.37 -12.58 3.21
N ASN A 138 -11.24 -13.57 3.09
CA ASN A 138 -12.64 -13.35 3.41
C ASN A 138 -12.82 -13.23 4.93
N PRO A 139 -13.90 -12.57 5.37
CA PRO A 139 -14.32 -12.64 6.76
C PRO A 139 -14.54 -14.10 7.21
N GLY A 140 -14.37 -14.37 8.49
CA GLY A 140 -14.74 -15.64 9.11
C GLY A 140 -16.25 -15.72 9.42
N THR A 141 -16.64 -16.59 10.34
CA THR A 141 -18.06 -16.79 10.70
C THR A 141 -18.63 -15.75 11.67
N GLY A 142 -17.78 -14.89 12.23
CA GLY A 142 -18.17 -13.80 13.12
C GLY A 142 -18.85 -12.65 12.36
N ALA A 143 -19.58 -11.81 13.10
CA ALA A 143 -20.30 -10.69 12.52
C ALA A 143 -19.36 -9.60 11.95
N ASN A 144 -18.12 -9.53 12.43
CA ASN A 144 -17.12 -8.56 11.96
C ASN A 144 -17.59 -7.09 12.00
N THR A 145 -18.46 -6.75 12.94
CA THR A 145 -18.96 -5.36 13.15
C THR A 145 -18.31 -4.68 14.35
N SER A 146 -17.53 -5.41 15.14
CA SER A 146 -16.87 -4.95 16.37
C SER A 146 -15.60 -5.75 16.62
N PRO A 147 -14.65 -5.24 17.43
CA PRO A 147 -13.41 -5.94 17.76
C PRO A 147 -13.61 -7.37 18.27
N ASN A 148 -14.57 -7.60 19.17
CA ASN A 148 -14.77 -8.93 19.75
C ASN A 148 -15.54 -9.92 18.86
N THR A 149 -16.09 -9.44 17.73
CA THR A 149 -16.74 -10.28 16.73
C THR A 149 -15.87 -10.49 15.48
N THR A 150 -14.65 -9.94 15.48
CA THR A 150 -13.72 -10.14 14.37
C THR A 150 -13.39 -11.60 14.21
N SER A 151 -13.48 -12.08 12.98
CA SER A 151 -12.97 -13.37 12.57
C SER A 151 -12.53 -13.29 11.12
N ILE A 152 -11.41 -13.93 10.81
CA ILE A 152 -10.81 -13.93 9.47
C ILE A 152 -10.70 -15.38 9.01
N ASP A 153 -11.15 -15.70 7.80
CA ASP A 153 -11.02 -17.05 7.25
C ASP A 153 -9.55 -17.34 6.93
N THR A 154 -8.91 -18.14 7.79
CA THR A 154 -7.52 -18.54 7.61
C THR A 154 -7.34 -19.82 6.82
N ALA A 155 -8.43 -20.54 6.55
CA ALA A 155 -8.40 -21.80 5.81
C ALA A 155 -8.52 -21.56 4.31
N ASN A 156 -9.32 -20.56 3.91
CA ASN A 156 -9.57 -20.24 2.51
C ASN A 156 -9.09 -18.81 2.22
N LEU A 157 -7.93 -18.70 1.58
CA LEU A 157 -7.48 -17.44 1.03
C LEU A 157 -8.44 -16.98 -0.08
N ALA A 158 -8.70 -15.68 -0.13
CA ALA A 158 -9.53 -15.08 -1.16
C ALA A 158 -8.77 -15.06 -2.51
N THR A 159 -7.47 -14.81 -2.45
CA THR A 159 -6.52 -14.91 -3.59
C THR A 159 -5.22 -15.57 -3.13
N SER A 160 -4.47 -16.16 -4.07
CA SER A 160 -3.08 -16.56 -3.83
C SER A 160 -2.26 -15.41 -3.23
N PRO A 161 -1.41 -15.66 -2.21
CA PRO A 161 -0.63 -14.60 -1.59
C PRO A 161 0.36 -13.95 -2.56
N TYR A 162 0.55 -12.64 -2.42
CA TYR A 162 1.60 -11.91 -3.14
C TYR A 162 2.87 -11.93 -2.31
N GLN A 163 3.90 -12.59 -2.83
CA GLN A 163 5.21 -12.55 -2.17
C GLN A 163 5.75 -11.12 -2.18
N HIS A 164 6.35 -10.69 -1.07
CA HIS A 164 6.90 -9.36 -0.97
C HIS A 164 8.09 -9.17 -1.91
N THR A 165 8.08 -8.05 -2.61
CA THR A 165 9.16 -7.52 -3.43
C THR A 165 9.24 -6.03 -3.18
N ALA A 166 10.33 -5.39 -3.62
CA ALA A 166 10.48 -3.95 -3.53
C ALA A 166 9.41 -3.14 -4.31
N SER A 167 8.61 -3.80 -5.17
CA SER A 167 7.53 -3.13 -5.91
C SER A 167 6.16 -3.19 -5.24
N ASN A 168 5.97 -4.05 -4.23
CA ASN A 168 4.67 -4.24 -3.57
C ASN A 168 4.72 -4.20 -2.04
N TYR A 169 5.91 -4.08 -1.45
CA TYR A 169 6.10 -4.03 -0.01
C TYR A 169 7.36 -3.21 0.34
N ASP A 170 7.27 -2.39 1.38
CA ASP A 170 8.40 -1.67 1.98
C ASP A 170 8.25 -1.58 3.50
N TRP A 171 9.36 -1.74 4.20
CA TRP A 171 9.48 -1.55 5.65
C TRP A 171 10.68 -0.63 5.89
N ALA A 172 10.40 0.62 6.24
CA ALA A 172 11.43 1.64 6.31
C ALA A 172 11.20 2.59 7.49
N ALA A 173 12.29 2.98 8.14
CA ALA A 173 12.25 4.02 9.16
C ALA A 173 11.68 5.33 8.57
N VAL A 174 10.87 6.04 9.35
CA VAL A 174 10.32 7.34 8.98
C VAL A 174 11.47 8.34 8.85
N GLY A 175 11.54 9.04 7.71
CA GLY A 175 12.60 9.99 7.44
C GLY A 175 12.31 10.88 6.23
N ALA A 176 13.24 11.78 5.92
CA ALA A 176 13.03 12.80 4.87
C ALA A 176 12.74 12.24 3.47
N ALA A 177 13.08 10.98 3.19
CA ALA A 177 12.79 10.32 1.92
C ALA A 177 11.31 9.92 1.78
N ASN A 178 10.66 9.52 2.88
CA ASN A 178 9.32 8.94 2.88
C ASN A 178 8.29 9.76 3.67
N TYR A 179 8.70 10.79 4.41
CA TYR A 179 7.85 11.63 5.25
C TYR A 179 8.09 13.12 5.01
N THR A 180 7.02 13.91 4.97
CA THR A 180 7.09 15.37 4.79
C THR A 180 7.12 16.16 6.10
N GLY A 181 6.76 15.53 7.23
CA GLY A 181 6.79 16.17 8.54
C GLY A 181 8.16 16.08 9.21
N SER A 182 8.28 16.69 10.39
CA SER A 182 9.52 16.71 11.17
C SER A 182 9.52 15.75 12.36
N ASN A 183 8.35 15.32 12.86
CA ASN A 183 8.29 14.38 13.96
C ASN A 183 8.49 12.94 13.46
N LEU A 184 9.61 12.32 13.81
CA LEU A 184 10.00 10.96 13.41
C LEU A 184 9.66 9.90 14.46
N ASP A 185 9.22 10.31 15.65
CA ASP A 185 8.95 9.47 16.83
C ASP A 185 7.66 10.02 17.48
N VAL A 186 6.51 9.51 17.03
CA VAL A 186 5.20 10.06 17.42
C VAL A 186 4.81 9.64 18.83
N ASP A 187 5.18 8.44 19.26
CA ASP A 187 4.93 7.94 20.61
C ASP A 187 5.87 8.53 21.67
N ALA A 188 6.92 9.25 21.23
CA ALA A 188 8.00 9.74 22.08
C ALA A 188 8.70 8.58 22.84
N GLY A 189 8.79 7.41 22.18
CA GLY A 189 9.41 6.20 22.70
C GLY A 189 10.94 6.28 22.74
N GLY A 190 11.53 7.31 22.11
CA GLY A 190 12.97 7.53 22.00
C GLY A 190 13.60 6.88 20.78
N GLN A 191 12.78 6.37 19.85
CA GLN A 191 13.19 5.69 18.63
C GLN A 191 12.34 6.17 17.46
N THR A 192 12.95 6.18 16.27
CA THR A 192 12.24 6.54 15.04
C THR A 192 11.18 5.49 14.71
N ASP A 193 9.97 5.95 14.40
CA ASP A 193 8.86 5.14 13.89
C ASP A 193 9.20 4.50 12.55
N PHE A 194 8.40 3.53 12.14
CA PHE A 194 8.51 2.88 10.84
C PHE A 194 7.24 3.05 10.01
N PHE A 195 7.43 3.15 8.69
CA PHE A 195 6.36 2.94 7.73
C PHE A 195 6.40 1.50 7.21
N MET A 196 5.27 0.81 7.33
CA MET A 196 4.96 -0.34 6.47
C MET A 196 4.11 0.12 5.31
N SER A 197 4.56 -0.15 4.08
CA SER A 197 3.78 0.12 2.87
C SER A 197 3.59 -1.18 2.11
N PHE A 198 2.39 -1.42 1.59
CA PHE A 198 2.11 -2.58 0.74
C PHE A 198 1.06 -2.25 -0.31
N SER A 199 0.95 -3.10 -1.33
CA SER A 199 -0.03 -2.93 -2.40
C SER A 199 -0.79 -4.21 -2.74
N VAL A 200 -1.99 -4.01 -3.27
CA VAL A 200 -2.90 -5.06 -3.72
C VAL A 200 -3.48 -4.67 -5.08
N PRO A 201 -3.53 -5.59 -6.07
CA PRO A 201 -4.26 -5.36 -7.30
C PRO A 201 -5.74 -5.11 -7.03
N PHE A 202 -6.27 -3.97 -7.48
CA PHE A 202 -7.67 -3.61 -7.21
C PHE A 202 -8.65 -4.58 -7.89
N GLN A 203 -8.26 -5.15 -9.03
CA GLN A 203 -9.04 -6.19 -9.69
C GLN A 203 -9.27 -7.42 -8.81
N ASP A 204 -8.32 -7.79 -7.96
CA ASP A 204 -8.48 -8.93 -7.05
C ASP A 204 -9.43 -8.59 -5.91
N ILE A 205 -9.44 -7.34 -5.44
CA ILE A 205 -10.45 -6.84 -4.48
C ILE A 205 -11.84 -6.87 -5.12
N VAL A 206 -11.99 -6.35 -6.34
CA VAL A 206 -13.25 -6.37 -7.10
C VAL A 206 -13.74 -7.80 -7.32
N THR A 207 -12.86 -8.69 -7.78
CA THR A 207 -13.19 -10.10 -8.06
C THR A 207 -13.65 -10.81 -6.80
N ASN A 208 -12.93 -10.63 -5.69
CA ASN A 208 -13.31 -11.25 -4.44
C ASN A 208 -14.65 -10.74 -3.95
N LEU A 209 -14.84 -9.41 -3.84
CA LEU A 209 -16.09 -8.83 -3.39
C LEU A 209 -17.28 -9.23 -4.26
N ASN A 210 -17.10 -9.38 -5.58
CA ASN A 210 -18.14 -9.82 -6.51
C ASN A 210 -18.45 -11.33 -6.44
N THR A 211 -17.92 -12.06 -5.47
CA THR A 211 -18.27 -13.46 -5.18
C THR A 211 -18.74 -13.61 -3.73
N THR A 212 -19.40 -14.73 -3.42
CA THR A 212 -19.70 -15.08 -2.03
C THR A 212 -18.43 -15.57 -1.34
N GLY A 213 -18.21 -15.15 -0.09
CA GLY A 213 -17.13 -15.66 0.77
C GLY A 213 -17.68 -16.20 2.09
N THR A 214 -16.81 -16.86 2.86
CA THR A 214 -17.04 -17.09 4.29
C THR A 214 -17.37 -15.74 4.95
N GLY A 215 -18.41 -15.68 5.79
CA GLY A 215 -18.85 -14.44 6.43
C GLY A 215 -19.51 -13.39 5.53
N ARG A 216 -19.44 -13.52 4.20
CA ARG A 216 -20.05 -12.61 3.22
C ARG A 216 -20.92 -13.39 2.22
N PRO A 217 -22.19 -13.68 2.54
CA PRO A 217 -23.06 -14.53 1.70
C PRO A 217 -23.61 -13.83 0.45
N THR A 218 -23.48 -12.50 0.36
CA THR A 218 -24.00 -11.70 -0.76
C THR A 218 -22.84 -11.10 -1.55
N PRO A 219 -22.77 -11.30 -2.88
CA PRO A 219 -21.79 -10.61 -3.73
C PRO A 219 -21.99 -9.09 -3.71
N LEU A 220 -20.88 -8.35 -3.74
CA LEU A 220 -20.83 -6.90 -3.78
C LEU A 220 -20.15 -6.45 -5.08
N SER A 221 -20.86 -5.67 -5.89
CA SER A 221 -20.31 -5.06 -7.10
C SER A 221 -19.67 -3.72 -6.75
N ILE A 222 -18.35 -3.65 -6.85
CA ILE A 222 -17.59 -2.42 -6.57
C ILE A 222 -16.75 -1.97 -7.75
N ASN A 223 -16.41 -0.68 -7.77
CA ASN A 223 -15.43 -0.08 -8.69
C ASN A 223 -14.74 1.11 -8.01
N GLN A 224 -13.86 1.82 -8.71
CA GLN A 224 -13.09 2.94 -8.12
C GLN A 224 -13.96 4.08 -7.55
N ASN A 225 -15.22 4.21 -8.00
CA ASN A 225 -16.16 5.21 -7.51
C ASN A 225 -17.00 4.70 -6.32
N THR A 226 -16.84 3.44 -5.92
CA THR A 226 -17.50 2.91 -4.73
C THR A 226 -16.93 3.59 -3.49
N ASN A 227 -17.84 4.00 -2.62
CA ASN A 227 -17.54 4.49 -1.28
C ASN A 227 -17.03 3.33 -0.42
N LEU A 228 -15.76 3.39 -0.03
CA LEU A 228 -15.12 2.41 0.85
C LEU A 228 -14.86 3.03 2.23
N ARG A 229 -14.89 2.18 3.24
CA ARG A 229 -14.41 2.48 4.59
C ARG A 229 -13.44 1.42 5.06
N PHE A 230 -12.57 1.80 5.99
CA PHE A 230 -11.49 0.93 6.45
C PHE A 230 -11.47 0.81 7.97
N VAL A 231 -11.20 -0.40 8.45
CA VAL A 231 -10.75 -0.65 9.83
C VAL A 231 -9.31 -1.13 9.71
N ILE A 232 -8.38 -0.41 10.34
CA ILE A 232 -6.97 -0.76 10.28
C ILE A 232 -6.54 -1.26 11.64
N ALA A 233 -5.80 -2.37 11.66
CA ALA A 233 -5.44 -3.02 12.89
C ALA A 233 -4.16 -3.84 12.74
N THR A 234 -3.52 -4.15 13.86
CA THR A 234 -2.43 -5.12 13.93
C THR A 234 -2.86 -6.34 14.74
N SER A 235 -2.16 -7.45 14.56
CA SER A 235 -2.48 -8.71 15.25
C SER A 235 -1.27 -9.63 15.40
N GLN A 236 -1.26 -10.39 16.49
CA GLN A 236 -0.31 -11.49 16.68
C GLN A 236 -0.75 -12.77 15.98
N GLN A 237 -2.02 -12.88 15.60
CA GLN A 237 -2.60 -14.09 15.00
C GLN A 237 -3.40 -13.70 13.77
N GLY A 238 -3.35 -14.53 12.72
CA GLY A 238 -3.98 -14.20 11.45
C GLY A 238 -5.49 -14.42 11.36
N ASN A 239 -6.15 -14.79 12.48
CA ASN A 239 -7.57 -15.16 12.53
C ASN A 239 -8.46 -14.11 13.21
N SER A 240 -7.89 -13.09 13.84
CA SER A 240 -8.60 -12.07 14.62
C SER A 240 -7.77 -10.80 14.73
N ILE A 241 -8.45 -9.67 14.96
CA ILE A 241 -7.81 -8.43 15.37
C ILE A 241 -7.59 -8.50 16.89
N ASN A 242 -6.34 -8.47 17.34
CA ASN A 242 -6.03 -8.76 18.75
C ASN A 242 -4.81 -8.03 19.33
N GLN A 243 -4.20 -7.10 18.61
CA GLN A 243 -3.07 -6.34 19.12
C GLN A 243 -3.41 -4.87 19.27
N ASP A 244 -3.71 -4.21 18.17
CA ASP A 244 -4.03 -2.80 18.14
C ASP A 244 -5.06 -2.45 17.04
N ILE A 245 -5.81 -1.38 17.22
CA ILE A 245 -6.87 -0.90 16.32
C ILE A 245 -6.73 0.60 16.13
N ASN A 246 -6.46 0.98 14.89
CA ASN A 246 -6.30 2.37 14.51
C ASN A 246 -7.59 3.19 14.71
N GLY A 247 -7.42 4.44 15.11
CA GLY A 247 -8.48 5.44 15.18
C GLY A 247 -9.00 5.67 16.59
N GLY A 248 -8.37 5.06 17.61
CA GLY A 248 -8.65 5.37 19.01
C GLY A 248 -8.33 4.22 19.97
N ASN A 249 -8.13 4.58 21.24
CA ASN A 249 -7.86 3.64 22.33
C ASN A 249 -9.08 2.77 22.65
N VAL A 250 -9.17 1.66 21.94
CA VAL A 250 -10.30 0.73 21.95
C VAL A 250 -9.88 -0.62 22.49
N PRO A 251 -10.58 -1.16 23.51
CA PRO A 251 -10.37 -2.53 23.94
C PRO A 251 -10.72 -3.52 22.82
N ILE A 252 -9.81 -4.45 22.51
CA ILE A 252 -10.03 -5.51 21.50
C ILE A 252 -11.18 -6.46 21.85
N ASN A 253 -11.64 -6.48 23.11
CA ASN A 253 -12.80 -7.24 23.56
C ASN A 253 -14.12 -6.44 23.55
N SER A 254 -14.11 -5.21 23.03
CA SER A 254 -15.30 -4.36 22.93
C SER A 254 -16.38 -4.98 22.04
N ALA A 255 -17.63 -4.98 22.54
CA ALA A 255 -18.82 -5.36 21.79
C ALA A 255 -19.45 -4.18 21.01
N SER A 256 -18.98 -2.96 21.26
CA SER A 256 -19.43 -1.77 20.55
C SER A 256 -18.99 -1.86 19.09
N THR A 257 -19.84 -1.40 18.17
CA THR A 257 -19.51 -1.48 16.74
C THR A 257 -18.34 -0.56 16.39
N TYR A 258 -17.59 -0.88 15.34
CA TYR A 258 -16.50 -0.03 14.85
C TYR A 258 -16.95 1.42 14.61
N THR A 259 -18.16 1.59 14.04
CA THR A 259 -18.81 2.90 13.86
C THR A 259 -19.02 3.64 15.19
N SER A 260 -19.55 2.96 16.20
CA SER A 260 -19.80 3.58 17.51
C SER A 260 -18.53 3.90 18.28
N LEU A 261 -17.46 3.14 18.02
CA LEU A 261 -16.13 3.34 18.57
C LEU A 261 -15.34 4.43 17.84
N GLY A 262 -15.78 4.81 16.63
CA GLY A 262 -15.08 5.78 15.79
C GLY A 262 -13.84 5.24 15.10
N VAL A 263 -13.62 3.92 15.08
CA VAL A 263 -12.43 3.25 14.51
C VAL A 263 -12.65 2.72 13.08
N ILE A 264 -13.80 3.04 12.49
CA ILE A 264 -14.01 2.88 11.04
C ILE A 264 -13.76 4.21 10.36
N SER A 265 -13.01 4.19 9.27
CA SER A 265 -12.60 5.41 8.57
C SER A 265 -13.79 6.18 8.01
N ASP A 266 -13.57 7.46 7.75
CA ASP A 266 -14.43 8.23 6.88
C ASP A 266 -14.54 7.55 5.51
N THR A 267 -15.66 7.79 4.85
CA THR A 267 -15.89 7.28 3.50
C THR A 267 -14.95 7.91 2.50
N THR A 268 -14.35 7.09 1.66
CA THR A 268 -13.45 7.55 0.59
C THR A 268 -13.72 6.82 -0.72
N THR A 269 -13.51 7.51 -1.83
CA THR A 269 -13.49 6.91 -3.17
C THR A 269 -12.07 6.81 -3.67
N LEU A 270 -11.81 5.86 -4.56
CA LEU A 270 -10.47 5.68 -5.13
C LEU A 270 -10.23 6.74 -6.20
N THR A 271 -9.65 7.87 -5.78
CA THR A 271 -9.20 8.92 -6.69
C THR A 271 -7.74 8.68 -7.08
N ALA A 272 -7.44 8.71 -8.38
CA ALA A 272 -6.08 8.58 -8.88
C ALA A 272 -5.15 9.62 -8.23
N GLN A 273 -4.13 9.16 -7.53
CA GLN A 273 -3.18 10.03 -6.81
C GLN A 273 -1.89 10.27 -7.56
N ILE A 274 -1.70 9.60 -8.70
CA ILE A 274 -0.42 9.63 -9.39
C ILE A 274 -0.58 10.24 -10.77
N THR A 275 -0.24 11.52 -10.90
CA THR A 275 0.38 12.01 -12.13
C THR A 275 1.83 11.53 -12.12
N VAL A 276 2.09 10.36 -12.71
CA VAL A 276 3.47 9.97 -13.00
C VAL A 276 3.97 11.03 -13.98
N PRO A 277 5.05 11.77 -13.70
CA PRO A 277 5.68 12.57 -14.74
C PRO A 277 6.09 11.58 -15.82
N GLU A 278 5.41 11.62 -16.97
CA GLU A 278 5.75 10.79 -18.12
C GLU A 278 7.27 10.89 -18.33
N ALA A 279 7.97 9.75 -18.36
CA ALA A 279 9.42 9.73 -18.51
C ALA A 279 9.78 10.50 -19.78
N GLY A 280 10.28 11.72 -19.58
CA GLY A 280 10.51 12.79 -20.54
C GLY A 280 10.26 12.46 -22.02
N SER A 281 9.20 13.04 -22.58
CA SER A 281 9.16 13.47 -23.99
C SER A 281 10.42 14.30 -24.36
N LEU A 282 11.15 14.85 -23.38
CA LEU A 282 12.48 15.43 -23.50
C LEU A 282 13.57 14.45 -23.99
N ALA A 283 13.50 13.16 -23.65
CA ALA A 283 14.45 12.17 -24.17
C ALA A 283 14.26 11.99 -25.68
N PHE A 284 13.02 11.93 -26.16
CA PHE A 284 12.73 11.86 -27.60
C PHE A 284 13.17 13.14 -28.35
N VAL A 285 13.05 14.32 -27.74
CA VAL A 285 13.52 15.57 -28.36
C VAL A 285 15.05 15.64 -28.44
N LEU A 286 15.78 15.19 -27.41
CA LEU A 286 17.24 15.19 -27.42
C LEU A 286 17.84 14.14 -28.36
N TRP A 287 17.23 12.94 -28.44
CA TRP A 287 17.67 11.89 -29.37
C TRP A 287 17.24 12.18 -30.81
N GLY A 288 16.03 12.71 -31.03
CA GLY A 288 15.56 13.15 -32.35
C GLY A 288 16.35 14.34 -32.90
N GLY A 289 16.65 15.33 -32.06
CA GLY A 289 17.46 16.50 -32.44
C GLY A 289 18.93 16.16 -32.71
N GLY A 290 19.53 15.25 -31.93
CA GLY A 290 20.91 14.80 -32.12
C GLY A 290 21.12 14.04 -33.44
N LEU A 291 20.17 13.18 -33.81
CA LEU A 291 20.21 12.47 -35.11
C LEU A 291 19.97 13.42 -36.29
N GLY A 292 19.12 14.43 -36.15
CA GLY A 292 18.92 15.46 -37.17
C GLY A 292 20.19 16.27 -37.45
N LEU A 293 20.94 16.65 -36.41
CA LEU A 293 22.21 17.37 -36.54
C LEU A 293 23.32 16.51 -37.18
N LEU A 294 23.37 15.22 -36.89
CA LEU A 294 24.30 14.29 -37.54
C LEU A 294 23.96 14.03 -39.01
N ALA A 295 22.67 14.03 -39.38
CA ALA A 295 22.23 13.92 -40.77
C ALA A 295 22.51 15.19 -41.58
N TYR A 296 22.40 16.38 -40.98
CA TYR A 296 22.69 17.66 -41.65
C TYR A 296 24.17 17.82 -41.99
N ARG A 297 25.08 17.30 -41.15
CA ARG A 297 26.53 17.43 -41.33
C ARG A 297 27.13 16.55 -42.43
N ARG A 298 26.33 15.69 -43.09
CA ARG A 298 26.75 14.81 -44.19
C ARG A 298 26.40 15.36 -45.59
N ARG A 299 25.77 16.55 -45.69
CA ARG A 299 25.33 17.15 -46.95
C ARG A 299 26.04 18.46 -47.35
N THR A 300 27.12 18.82 -46.65
CA THR A 300 28.05 19.88 -47.05
C THR A 300 29.41 19.26 -47.31
#